data_AF-A0A7S0ZS29-F1
#
_entry.id   AF-A0A7S0ZS29-F1
#
_cell.length_a   1.000
_cell.length_b   1.000
_cell.length_c   1.000
_cell.angle_alpha   90.00
_cell.angle_beta   90.00
_cell.angle_gamma   90.00
#
_symmetry.space_group_name_H-M   'P 1'
#
loop_
_entity.id
_entity.type
_entity.pdbx_description
1 polymer ?
#
loop_
_entity_poly.entity_id
_entity_poly.type
_entity_poly.pdbx_seq_one_letter_code
_entity_poly.pdbx_strand_id
1 'polypeptide(L)'
;VSLFVRVYSACVSLDIMAFELFLGCSTTLASSVYDSLTRSETRRLLNATVSARSERTAHELLSLVCDAVITIDGSLCLEAPSPALDALLFNTSCRPFVALNFTGLICDNDTDRFRGFISDFVRPQSMHLHLRDASGGRVASQLFHARLERLG
;
A
#
# COMPACT_ATOMS: atom_id res chain seq x y z
N VAL A 1 -14.84 -72.75 17.99
CA VAL A 1 -13.49 -72.16 18.14
C VAL A 1 -12.96 -71.57 16.82
N SER A 2 -12.87 -72.33 15.72
CA SER A 2 -12.33 -71.83 14.43
C SER A 2 -13.04 -70.59 13.86
N LEU A 3 -14.37 -70.50 13.98
CA LEU A 3 -15.15 -69.37 13.46
C LEU A 3 -14.94 -68.08 14.27
N PHE A 4 -14.79 -68.20 15.60
CA PHE A 4 -14.53 -67.07 16.51
C PHE A 4 -13.13 -66.46 16.28
N VAL A 5 -12.13 -67.30 16.02
CA VAL A 5 -10.76 -66.85 15.70
C VAL A 5 -10.73 -66.07 14.38
N ARG A 6 -11.48 -66.49 13.36
CA ARG A 6 -11.56 -65.77 12.07
C ARG A 6 -12.23 -64.40 12.19
N VAL A 7 -13.32 -64.30 12.96
CA VAL A 7 -14.02 -63.03 13.19
C VAL A 7 -13.14 -62.06 13.98
N TYR A 8 -12.47 -62.53 15.03
CA TYR A 8 -11.55 -61.69 15.81
C TYR A 8 -10.37 -61.17 14.96
N SER A 9 -9.77 -62.04 14.15
CA SER A 9 -8.69 -61.64 13.23
C SER A 9 -9.14 -60.60 12.19
N ALA A 10 -10.39 -60.68 11.71
CA ALA A 10 -10.94 -59.74 10.75
C ALA A 10 -11.18 -58.35 11.38
N CYS A 11 -11.72 -58.29 12.60
CA CYS A 11 -11.87 -57.02 13.33
C CYS A 11 -10.53 -56.33 13.58
N VAL A 12 -9.55 -57.07 14.12
CA VAL A 12 -8.20 -56.51 14.39
C VAL A 12 -7.55 -55.99 13.11
N SER A 13 -7.69 -56.72 11.99
CA SER A 13 -7.17 -56.26 10.69
C SER A 13 -7.87 -55.00 10.18
N LEU A 14 -9.17 -54.84 10.43
CA LEU A 14 -9.94 -53.66 10.02
C LEU A 14 -9.50 -52.41 10.81
N ASP A 15 -9.31 -52.57 12.12
CA ASP A 15 -8.90 -51.48 13.02
C ASP A 15 -7.50 -50.94 12.66
N ILE A 16 -6.56 -51.84 12.34
CA ILE A 16 -5.20 -51.45 11.89
C ILE A 16 -5.28 -50.67 10.57
N MET A 17 -6.04 -51.16 9.60
CA MET A 17 -6.20 -50.47 8.30
C MET A 17 -6.84 -49.09 8.46
N ALA A 18 -7.84 -48.96 9.34
CA ALA A 18 -8.47 -47.67 9.63
C ALA A 18 -7.48 -46.69 10.28
N PHE A 19 -6.64 -47.17 11.21
CA PHE A 19 -5.62 -46.36 11.85
C PHE A 19 -4.54 -45.87 10.88
N GLU A 20 -4.02 -46.74 10.01
CA GLU A 20 -3.04 -46.37 8.98
C GLU A 20 -3.61 -45.35 7.99
N LEU A 21 -4.86 -45.53 7.56
CA LEU A 21 -5.55 -44.56 6.70
C LEU A 21 -5.73 -43.21 7.41
N PHE A 22 -6.10 -43.22 8.69
CA PHE A 22 -6.25 -41.99 9.47
C PHE A 22 -4.93 -41.23 9.58
N LEU A 23 -3.83 -41.92 9.88
CA LEU A 23 -2.50 -41.32 9.94
C LEU A 23 -2.07 -40.75 8.58
N GLY A 24 -2.28 -41.50 7.49
CA GLY A 24 -1.98 -41.05 6.13
C GLY A 24 -2.78 -39.80 5.74
N CYS A 25 -4.07 -39.76 6.06
CA CYS A 25 -4.91 -38.60 5.85
C CYS A 25 -4.45 -37.40 6.69
N SER A 26 -4.15 -37.59 7.97
CA SER A 26 -3.74 -36.49 8.86
C SER A 26 -2.42 -35.84 8.42
N THR A 27 -1.45 -36.64 7.96
CA THR A 27 -0.14 -36.13 7.51
C THR A 27 -0.28 -35.37 6.21
N THR A 28 -1.07 -35.91 5.26
CA THR A 28 -1.35 -35.23 3.99
C THR A 28 -2.08 -33.91 4.21
N LEU A 29 -3.08 -33.88 5.10
CA LEU A 29 -3.79 -32.65 5.48
C LEU A 29 -2.85 -31.63 6.14
N ALA A 30 -2.03 -32.06 7.10
CA ALA A 30 -1.06 -31.19 7.75
C ALA A 30 -0.07 -30.59 6.73
N SER A 31 0.47 -31.39 5.82
CA SER A 31 1.36 -30.91 4.74
C SER A 31 0.65 -29.93 3.81
N SER A 32 -0.61 -30.20 3.44
CA SER A 32 -1.38 -29.31 2.58
C SER A 32 -1.68 -27.97 3.25
N VAL A 33 -2.00 -27.97 4.55
CA VAL A 33 -2.23 -26.74 5.31
C VAL A 33 -0.94 -25.94 5.43
N TYR A 34 0.18 -26.63 5.72
CA TYR A 34 1.49 -26.00 5.83
C TYR A 34 1.90 -25.32 4.51
N ASP A 35 1.81 -26.04 3.38
CA ASP A 35 2.14 -25.48 2.07
C ASP A 35 1.22 -24.30 1.69
N SER A 36 -0.08 -24.41 1.98
CA SER A 36 -1.02 -23.29 1.78
C SER A 36 -0.64 -22.05 2.59
N LEU A 37 -0.27 -22.24 3.86
CA LEU A 37 0.19 -21.16 4.74
C LEU A 37 1.44 -20.49 4.17
N THR A 38 2.49 -21.27 3.87
CA THR A 38 3.76 -20.77 3.34
C THR A 38 3.59 -20.05 2.00
N ARG A 39 2.74 -20.56 1.11
CA ARG A 39 2.42 -19.89 -0.16
C ARG A 39 1.74 -18.54 0.07
N SER A 40 0.80 -18.47 1.02
CA SER A 40 0.10 -17.23 1.34
C SER A 40 1.05 -16.17 1.91
N GLU A 41 1.99 -16.57 2.77
CA GLU A 41 3.01 -15.68 3.35
C GLU A 41 3.97 -15.17 2.28
N THR A 42 4.47 -16.07 1.43
CA THR A 42 5.37 -15.72 0.33
C THR A 42 4.71 -14.75 -0.64
N ARG A 43 3.43 -14.97 -0.97
CA ARG A 43 2.67 -14.08 -1.84
C ARG A 43 2.48 -12.70 -1.24
N ARG A 44 2.18 -12.61 0.07
CA ARG A 44 2.08 -11.33 0.78
C ARG A 44 3.40 -10.57 0.78
N LEU A 45 4.52 -11.26 1.04
CA LEU A 45 5.84 -10.66 1.03
C LEU A 45 6.24 -10.17 -0.37
N LEU A 46 5.97 -10.96 -1.41
CA LEU A 46 6.20 -10.58 -2.80
C LEU A 46 5.37 -9.36 -3.17
N ASN A 47 4.07 -9.34 -2.87
CA ASN A 47 3.20 -8.20 -3.15
C ASN A 47 3.70 -6.93 -2.43
N ALA A 48 4.10 -7.05 -1.16
CA ALA A 48 4.66 -5.93 -0.41
C ALA A 48 5.97 -5.41 -1.03
N THR A 49 6.86 -6.31 -1.46
CA THR A 49 8.15 -5.95 -2.07
C THR A 49 7.98 -5.31 -3.45
N VAL A 50 7.07 -5.86 -4.27
CA VAL A 50 6.73 -5.31 -5.59
C VAL A 50 6.09 -3.93 -5.43
N SER A 51 5.18 -3.77 -4.48
CA SER A 51 4.56 -2.47 -4.19
C SER A 51 5.60 -1.43 -3.77
N ALA A 52 6.51 -1.77 -2.84
CA ALA A 52 7.55 -0.85 -2.38
C ALA A 52 8.54 -0.48 -3.51
N ARG A 53 8.87 -1.42 -4.39
CA ARG A 53 9.71 -1.15 -5.57
C ARG A 53 8.99 -0.25 -6.57
N SER A 54 7.72 -0.51 -6.85
CA SER A 54 6.91 0.31 -7.74
C SER A 54 6.77 1.73 -7.23
N GLU A 55 6.54 1.91 -5.93
CA GLU A 55 6.48 3.22 -5.27
C GLU A 55 7.80 3.98 -5.43
N ARG A 56 8.93 3.33 -5.16
CA ARG A 56 10.26 3.93 -5.32
C ARG A 56 10.52 4.36 -6.76
N THR A 57 10.24 3.48 -7.73
CA THR A 57 10.41 3.80 -9.15
C THR A 57 9.49 4.93 -9.59
N ALA A 58 8.23 4.97 -9.13
CA ALA A 58 7.32 6.07 -9.42
C ALA A 58 7.83 7.39 -8.83
N HIS A 59 8.34 7.36 -7.59
CA HIS A 59 8.91 8.54 -6.94
C HIS A 59 10.17 9.05 -7.68
N GLU A 60 11.06 8.15 -8.09
CA GLU A 60 12.25 8.49 -8.90
C GLU A 60 11.83 9.12 -10.24
N LEU A 61 10.88 8.53 -10.95
CA LEU A 61 10.35 9.08 -12.20
C LEU A 61 9.70 10.45 -12.00
N LEU A 62 8.90 10.63 -10.94
CA LEU A 62 8.30 11.93 -10.62
C LEU A 62 9.36 12.97 -10.25
N SER A 63 10.41 12.58 -9.54
CA SER A 63 11.52 13.49 -9.20
C SER A 63 12.32 13.96 -10.42
N LEU A 64 12.28 13.20 -11.53
CA LEU A 64 12.91 13.60 -12.80
C LEU A 64 12.05 14.57 -13.63
N VAL A 65 10.73 14.58 -13.42
CA VAL A 65 9.77 15.34 -14.24
C VAL A 65 9.22 16.56 -13.50
N CYS A 66 9.13 16.50 -12.17
CA CYS A 66 8.54 17.53 -11.33
C CYS A 66 9.62 18.32 -10.58
N ASP A 67 9.43 19.63 -10.45
CA ASP A 67 10.32 20.49 -9.66
C ASP A 67 10.28 20.16 -8.15
N ALA A 68 9.13 19.68 -7.65
CA ALA A 68 8.96 19.22 -6.29
C ALA A 68 7.98 18.03 -6.23
N VAL A 69 8.31 17.04 -5.39
CA VAL A 69 7.43 15.91 -5.05
C VAL A 69 7.19 15.96 -3.54
N ILE A 70 5.93 15.86 -3.14
CA ILE A 70 5.51 15.96 -1.74
C ILE A 70 4.55 14.82 -1.39
N THR A 71 4.66 14.34 -0.15
CA THR A 71 3.70 13.40 0.43
C THR A 71 2.75 14.15 1.36
N ILE A 72 1.46 13.88 1.17
CA ILE A 72 0.38 14.57 1.88
C ILE A 72 -0.46 13.49 2.59
N ASP A 73 -0.78 13.72 3.86
CA ASP A 73 -1.62 12.83 4.65
C ASP A 73 -3.12 12.97 4.35
N GLY A 74 -3.96 12.15 5.00
CA GLY A 74 -5.42 12.21 4.83
C GLY A 74 -6.08 13.51 5.31
N SER A 75 -5.36 14.35 6.06
CA SER A 75 -5.79 15.68 6.51
C SER A 75 -5.28 16.82 5.62
N LEU A 76 -4.62 16.48 4.51
CA LEU A 76 -3.98 17.40 3.58
C LEU A 76 -2.76 18.11 4.16
N CYS A 77 -2.11 17.53 5.17
CA CYS A 77 -0.87 18.04 5.75
C CYS A 77 0.35 17.35 5.15
N LEU A 78 1.45 18.08 5.02
CA LEU A 78 2.73 17.52 4.57
C LEU A 78 3.28 16.56 5.63
N GLU A 79 3.52 15.30 5.23
CA GLU A 79 4.06 14.27 6.15
C GLU A 79 5.55 14.50 6.45
N ALA A 80 6.30 15.05 5.50
CA ALA A 80 7.72 15.31 5.60
C ALA A 80 8.09 16.68 5.01
N PRO A 81 9.14 17.35 5.50
CA PRO A 81 9.63 18.59 4.91
C PRO A 81 10.18 18.32 3.50
N SER A 82 9.89 19.21 2.55
CA SER A 82 10.35 19.10 1.16
C SER A 82 11.19 20.32 0.77
N PRO A 83 12.52 20.24 0.81
CA PRO A 83 13.40 21.36 0.48
C PRO A 83 13.15 21.93 -0.93
N ALA A 84 12.70 21.08 -1.85
CA ALA A 84 12.33 21.49 -3.20
C ALA A 84 11.09 22.41 -3.22
N LEU A 85 10.06 22.06 -2.42
CA LEU A 85 8.89 22.92 -2.26
C LEU A 85 9.28 24.24 -1.58
N ASP A 86 10.15 24.19 -0.58
CA ASP A 86 10.60 25.37 0.16
C ASP A 86 11.33 26.35 -0.74
N ALA A 87 12.21 25.83 -1.60
CA ALA A 87 12.90 26.60 -2.62
C ALA A 87 11.92 27.20 -3.64
N LEU A 88 10.93 26.42 -4.10
CA LEU A 88 9.93 26.84 -5.08
C LEU A 88 9.02 27.95 -4.54
N LEU A 89 8.70 27.92 -3.25
CA LEU A 89 7.87 28.92 -2.57
C LEU A 89 8.68 30.01 -1.87
N PHE A 90 9.98 30.09 -2.15
CA PHE A 90 10.92 31.04 -1.53
C PHE A 90 10.76 31.13 -0.01
N ASN A 91 10.40 30.02 0.65
CA ASN A 91 10.22 30.01 2.09
C ASN A 91 11.58 29.88 2.78
N THR A 92 12.14 31.03 3.12
CA THR A 92 13.40 31.12 3.88
C THR A 92 13.18 31.07 5.39
N SER A 93 11.94 30.86 5.86
CA SER A 93 11.67 30.81 7.30
C SER A 93 12.34 29.57 7.92
N CYS A 94 12.99 29.76 9.07
CA CYS A 94 13.59 28.66 9.85
C CYS A 94 12.58 27.65 10.41
N ARG A 95 11.29 27.76 10.05
CA ARG A 95 10.25 26.82 10.47
C ARG A 95 10.01 25.83 9.34
N PRO A 96 10.42 24.56 9.51
CA PRO A 96 10.17 23.55 8.50
C PRO A 96 8.66 23.38 8.32
N PHE A 97 8.20 23.14 7.09
CA PHE A 97 6.77 22.94 6.76
C PHE A 97 6.13 21.65 7.31
N VAL A 98 6.75 21.05 8.33
CA VAL A 98 6.20 19.86 8.97
C VAL A 98 4.84 20.18 9.56
N ALA A 99 3.84 19.40 9.19
CA ALA A 99 2.43 19.58 9.56
C ALA A 99 1.78 20.88 9.06
N LEU A 100 2.33 21.54 8.04
CA LEU A 100 1.61 22.61 7.35
C LEU A 100 0.49 22.00 6.50
N ASN A 101 -0.72 22.56 6.64
CA ASN A 101 -1.82 22.22 5.77
C ASN A 101 -1.56 22.76 4.35
N PHE A 102 -1.47 21.86 3.37
CA PHE A 102 -1.20 22.20 1.98
C PHE A 102 -2.24 23.16 1.41
N THR A 103 -3.50 23.07 1.86
CA THR A 103 -4.56 24.00 1.42
C THR A 103 -4.29 25.45 1.82
N GLY A 104 -3.50 25.69 2.88
CA GLY A 104 -3.07 27.03 3.26
C GLY A 104 -2.05 27.64 2.30
N LEU A 105 -1.40 26.81 1.48
CA LEU A 105 -0.52 27.28 0.41
C LEU A 105 -1.29 27.59 -0.87
N ILE A 106 -2.51 27.10 -1.04
CA ILE A 106 -3.29 27.31 -2.26
C ILE A 106 -3.93 28.71 -2.21
N CYS A 107 -3.94 29.42 -3.33
CA CYS A 107 -4.68 30.66 -3.44
C CYS A 107 -6.19 30.43 -3.23
N ASP A 108 -6.86 31.32 -2.49
CA ASP A 108 -8.30 31.19 -2.16
C ASP A 108 -9.20 30.91 -3.38
N ASN A 109 -8.87 31.48 -4.55
CA ASN A 109 -9.61 31.28 -5.80
C ASN A 109 -9.54 29.83 -6.35
N ASP A 110 -8.51 29.08 -5.99
CA ASP A 110 -8.27 27.71 -6.46
C ASP A 110 -8.67 26.64 -5.43
N THR A 111 -8.98 27.04 -4.19
CA THR A 111 -9.26 26.11 -3.08
C THR A 111 -10.45 25.18 -3.34
N ASP A 112 -11.56 25.70 -3.86
CA ASP A 112 -12.75 24.87 -4.13
C ASP A 112 -12.52 23.92 -5.32
N ARG A 113 -11.80 24.38 -6.33
CA ARG A 113 -11.38 23.55 -7.47
C ARG A 113 -10.45 22.43 -6.99
N PHE A 114 -9.53 22.72 -6.08
CA PHE A 114 -8.63 21.74 -5.48
C PHE A 114 -9.38 20.70 -4.65
N ARG A 115 -10.41 21.11 -3.87
CA ARG A 115 -11.25 20.16 -3.13
C ARG A 115 -11.98 19.20 -4.05
N GLY A 116 -12.58 19.72 -5.13
CA GLY A 116 -13.22 18.89 -6.16
C GLY A 116 -12.23 17.93 -6.81
N PHE A 117 -11.05 18.44 -7.15
CA PHE A 117 -9.95 17.64 -7.69
C PHE A 117 -9.57 16.49 -6.73
N ILE A 118 -9.19 16.77 -5.48
CA ILE A 118 -8.81 15.69 -4.55
C ILE A 118 -9.96 14.71 -4.30
N SER A 119 -11.22 15.15 -4.32
CA SER A 119 -12.36 14.24 -4.08
C SER A 119 -12.57 13.19 -5.19
N ASP A 120 -12.09 13.42 -6.41
CA ASP A 120 -12.19 12.47 -7.52
C ASP A 120 -10.93 11.59 -7.59
N PHE A 121 -10.99 10.45 -6.90
CA PHE A 121 -9.88 9.49 -6.81
C PHE A 121 -9.87 8.44 -7.93
N VAL A 122 -10.77 8.52 -8.90
CA VAL A 122 -11.00 7.41 -9.84
C VAL A 122 -9.95 7.39 -10.96
N ARG A 123 -9.36 8.54 -11.31
CA ARG A 123 -8.45 8.64 -12.44
C ARG A 123 -7.23 9.51 -12.13
N PRO A 124 -6.06 9.20 -12.72
CA PRO A 124 -4.95 10.14 -12.75
C PRO A 124 -5.40 11.45 -13.40
N GLN A 125 -5.12 12.57 -12.73
CA GLN A 125 -5.55 13.88 -13.17
C GLN A 125 -4.50 14.93 -12.85
N SER A 126 -4.51 16.01 -13.63
CA SER A 126 -3.64 17.17 -13.40
C SER A 126 -4.46 18.44 -13.28
N MET A 127 -4.08 19.33 -12.37
CA MET A 127 -4.74 20.61 -12.17
C MET A 127 -3.71 21.74 -12.15
N HIS A 128 -3.96 22.79 -12.91
CA HIS A 128 -3.24 24.06 -12.78
C HIS A 128 -3.86 24.89 -11.65
N LEU A 129 -3.02 25.31 -10.71
CA LEU A 129 -3.38 26.13 -9.56
C LEU A 129 -2.27 27.11 -9.23
N HIS A 130 -2.56 28.07 -8.36
CA HIS A 130 -1.56 29.00 -7.85
C HIS A 130 -1.28 28.72 -6.38
N LEU A 131 -0.01 28.53 -6.06
CA LEU A 131 0.49 28.49 -4.70
C LEU A 131 0.89 29.90 -4.24
N ARG A 132 0.81 30.12 -2.93
CA ARG A 132 1.27 31.33 -2.25
C ARG A 132 2.69 31.08 -1.75
N ASP A 133 3.61 31.94 -2.16
CA ASP A 133 4.95 31.98 -1.58
C ASP A 133 4.93 32.62 -0.17
N ALA A 134 6.09 32.64 0.50
CA ALA A 134 6.22 33.23 1.83
C ALA A 134 5.92 34.75 1.90
N SER A 135 5.95 35.45 0.76
CA SER A 135 5.61 36.87 0.64
C SER A 135 4.14 37.12 0.25
N GLY A 136 3.37 36.05 0.02
CA GLY A 136 2.00 36.12 -0.50
C GLY A 136 1.92 36.30 -2.02
N GLY A 137 3.07 36.23 -2.72
CA GLY A 137 3.15 36.18 -4.17
C GLY A 137 2.55 34.88 -4.72
N ARG A 138 2.16 34.89 -5.99
CA ARG A 138 1.52 33.74 -6.66
C ARG A 138 2.52 33.01 -7.52
N VAL A 139 2.69 31.72 -7.26
CA VAL A 139 3.50 30.81 -8.07
C VAL A 139 2.55 29.89 -8.82
N ALA A 140 2.57 29.94 -10.15
CA ALA A 140 1.80 29.02 -10.97
C ALA A 140 2.39 27.61 -10.83
N SER A 141 1.54 26.63 -10.57
CA SER A 141 1.96 25.25 -10.36
C SER A 141 0.98 24.29 -11.04
N GLN A 142 1.50 23.17 -11.53
CA GLN A 142 0.70 22.07 -12.03
C GLN A 142 0.79 20.91 -11.05
N LEU A 143 -0.34 20.56 -10.45
CA LEU A 143 -0.42 19.47 -9.50
C LEU A 143 -0.87 18.20 -10.23
N PHE A 144 -0.11 17.12 -10.05
CA PHE A 144 -0.45 15.80 -10.57
C PHE A 144 -0.91 14.92 -9.42
N HIS A 145 -2.09 14.32 -9.57
CA HIS A 145 -2.64 13.39 -8.60
C HIS A 145 -2.86 12.05 -9.27
N ALA A 146 -2.20 11.03 -8.73
CA ALA A 146 -2.38 9.65 -9.11
C ALA A 146 -2.50 8.82 -7.84
N ARG A 147 -3.49 7.93 -7.81
CA ARG A 147 -3.57 6.94 -6.74
C ARG A 147 -2.54 5.85 -7.06
N LEU A 148 -1.57 5.67 -6.18
CA LEU A 148 -0.79 4.46 -6.18
C LEU A 148 -1.68 3.36 -5.61
N GLU A 149 -2.33 2.60 -6.48
CA GLU A 149 -3.05 1.41 -6.05
C GLU A 149 -2.02 0.49 -5.38
N ARG A 150 -2.15 0.29 -4.06
CA ARG A 150 -1.55 -0.88 -3.41
C ARG A 150 -2.20 -2.08 -4.09
N LEU A 151 -1.48 -2.69 -5.02
CA LEU A 151 -1.77 -4.03 -5.53
C LEU A 151 -1.65 -4.99 -4.34
N GLY A 152 -2.74 -5.11 -3.58
CA GLY A 152 -2.93 -6.06 -2.50
C GLY A 152 -3.33 -7.43 -3.05
#